data_AF-A0A1S4BN35-F1
#
_entry.id   AF-A0A1S4BN35-F1
#
_cell.length_a   1.000
_cell.length_b   1.000
_cell.length_c   1.000
_cell.angle_alpha   90.00
_cell.angle_beta   90.00
_cell.angle_gamma   90.00
#
_symmetry.space_group_name_H-M   'P 1'
#
loop_
_entity.id
_entity.type
_entity.pdbx_description
1 polymer ?
#
loop_
_entity_poly.entity_id
_entity_poly.type
_entity_poly.pdbx_seq_one_letter_code
_entity_poly.pdbx_strand_id
1 'polypeptide(L)'
;MENPANLNIYKASRTIKRRENTLFNALRSIYEDSIFVGEISQLWPELPLLANLRCGLWYSQKFHSTCYFKSTDGHTNNWSFNTSRLNLHVALLAGQKGGCMIVDSTRKGKRFPDSMSKTIPIWTCVLNRAIWNYRMRCGLAGTAEKKETNNSTERGDSISDSYSWDCSLHLPLWVSNTERALIEERLDGWTKDLEVSGADIASIALSLNKPLRPLWISQKTVIWLNEVPDCDSWDFTPILLVSTSSPSSNFQQRTASEFSWRYIAGAGDDEESWARGLSPNLFWKHAYDVISSGPDMCNKKVADIIEKDRVYRAQRGENAPQISIKPSKSSTSSGRLPAEEQLDLESQFMNIDEKSSDNNSIFWLGESNVAVGTTQLAKDESGVDCVLSCDQESNSLCSKESEAYLNLSIVSSKFDRSSLLRNLPSAVNFAKNNLKKGQKLLVCCSSGEDISICVCLAILMSLFDDRGHFDEGRSFTERRVTKLELRRRLVFICQFAVNARPSRGNVKQVFNYLSGGNVETAS
;
A
#
# COMPACT_ATOMS: atom_id res chain seq x y z
N MET A 1 50.66 7.08 -6.10
CA MET A 1 50.70 5.96 -5.14
C MET A 1 50.21 6.48 -3.81
N GLU A 2 48.95 6.24 -3.46
CA GLU A 2 48.40 6.62 -2.14
C GLU A 2 48.74 5.54 -1.11
N ASN A 3 49.11 5.99 0.08
CA ASN A 3 49.69 5.22 1.16
C ASN A 3 48.69 4.18 1.74
N PRO A 4 49.00 2.87 1.81
CA PRO A 4 48.05 1.81 2.15
C PRO A 4 47.72 1.66 3.65
N ALA A 5 48.05 2.63 4.49
CA ALA A 5 48.09 2.45 5.95
C ALA A 5 46.91 3.04 6.75
N ASN A 6 45.78 3.43 6.13
CA ASN A 6 44.61 3.91 6.88
C ASN A 6 43.26 3.61 6.22
N LEU A 7 43.09 2.39 5.69
CA LEU A 7 41.77 1.86 5.38
C LEU A 7 41.05 1.54 6.69
N ASN A 8 40.37 2.54 7.23
CA ASN A 8 39.44 2.39 8.35
C ASN A 8 38.58 1.14 8.12
N ILE A 9 38.57 0.20 9.07
CA ILE A 9 37.82 -1.07 8.99
C ILE A 9 36.36 -0.83 8.56
N TYR A 10 35.77 0.29 8.98
CA TYR A 10 34.43 0.71 8.56
C TYR A 10 34.34 1.10 7.07
N LYS A 11 35.39 1.73 6.50
CA LYS A 11 35.48 2.01 5.06
C LYS A 11 35.74 0.73 4.28
N ALA A 12 36.64 -0.14 4.72
CA ALA A 12 36.88 -1.43 4.08
C ALA A 12 35.61 -2.31 4.08
N SER A 13 34.92 -2.42 5.22
CA SER A 13 33.65 -3.14 5.35
C SER A 13 32.54 -2.53 4.47
N ARG A 14 32.45 -1.20 4.37
CA ARG A 14 31.50 -0.55 3.45
C ARG A 14 31.84 -0.80 1.98
N THR A 15 33.12 -0.81 1.62
CA THR A 15 33.56 -1.11 0.25
C THR A 15 33.27 -2.56 -0.10
N ILE A 16 33.47 -3.48 0.83
CA ILE A 16 33.12 -4.90 0.69
C ILE A 16 31.59 -5.06 0.55
N LYS A 17 30.80 -4.46 1.44
CA LYS A 17 29.32 -4.47 1.33
C LYS A 17 28.80 -3.85 0.03
N ARG A 18 29.43 -2.77 -0.46
CA ARG A 18 29.09 -2.16 -1.76
C ARG A 18 29.47 -3.05 -2.94
N ARG A 19 30.60 -3.77 -2.87
CA ARG A 19 31.01 -4.74 -3.90
C ARG A 19 30.09 -5.97 -3.93
N GLU A 20 29.44 -6.27 -2.80
CA GLU A 20 28.56 -7.44 -2.65
C GLU A 20 27.08 -7.13 -2.92
N ASN A 21 26.64 -5.88 -2.75
CA ASN A 21 25.29 -5.43 -3.08
C ASN A 21 25.23 -4.87 -4.51
N THR A 22 25.47 -5.74 -5.50
CA THR A 22 25.35 -5.37 -6.91
C THR A 22 23.90 -5.44 -7.38
N LEU A 23 23.59 -4.68 -8.44
CA LEU A 23 22.31 -4.75 -9.15
C LEU A 23 21.97 -6.20 -9.56
N PHE A 24 22.96 -6.92 -10.11
CA PHE A 24 22.80 -8.31 -10.50
C PHE A 24 22.43 -9.20 -9.31
N ASN A 25 23.10 -9.05 -8.17
CA ASN A 25 22.80 -9.85 -6.97
C ASN A 25 21.39 -9.58 -6.45
N ALA A 26 20.93 -8.32 -6.47
CA ALA A 26 19.57 -7.96 -6.06
C ALA A 26 18.52 -8.59 -6.99
N LEU A 27 18.67 -8.40 -8.31
CA LEU A 27 17.75 -8.96 -9.32
C LEU A 27 17.75 -10.49 -9.33
N ARG A 28 18.92 -11.11 -9.18
CA ARG A 28 19.03 -12.57 -9.11
C ARG A 28 18.41 -13.14 -7.83
N SER A 29 18.54 -12.44 -6.71
CA SER A 29 17.87 -12.81 -5.46
C SER A 29 16.35 -12.74 -5.59
N ILE A 30 15.84 -11.65 -6.18
CA ILE A 30 14.41 -11.48 -6.49
C ILE A 30 13.92 -12.60 -7.40
N TYR A 31 14.68 -12.90 -8.47
CA TYR A 31 14.33 -13.95 -9.41
C TYR A 31 14.26 -15.32 -8.72
N GLU A 32 15.25 -15.68 -7.89
CA GLU A 32 15.21 -16.95 -7.18
C GLU A 32 14.06 -17.02 -6.17
N ASP A 33 13.84 -15.97 -5.37
CA ASP A 33 12.76 -15.91 -4.40
C ASP A 33 11.37 -15.94 -5.07
N SER A 34 11.25 -15.43 -6.29
CA SER A 34 10.01 -15.48 -7.07
C SER A 34 9.63 -16.89 -7.54
N ILE A 35 10.61 -17.78 -7.75
CA ILE A 35 10.36 -19.17 -8.14
C ILE A 35 9.58 -19.84 -7.02
N PHE A 36 10.03 -19.65 -5.78
CA PHE A 36 9.32 -20.14 -4.60
C PHE A 36 7.91 -19.56 -4.48
N VAL A 37 7.71 -18.25 -4.75
CA VAL A 37 6.36 -17.65 -4.77
C VAL A 37 5.48 -18.31 -5.84
N GLY A 38 6.03 -18.58 -7.02
CA GLY A 38 5.35 -19.29 -8.10
C GLY A 38 4.96 -20.72 -7.73
N GLU A 39 5.86 -21.48 -7.12
CA GLU A 39 5.61 -22.83 -6.61
C GLU A 39 4.46 -22.83 -5.60
N ILE A 40 4.48 -21.92 -4.62
CA ILE A 40 3.41 -21.81 -3.62
C ILE A 40 2.08 -21.42 -4.27
N SER A 41 2.08 -20.44 -5.18
CA SER A 41 0.88 -20.01 -5.89
C SER A 41 0.26 -21.13 -6.73
N GLN A 42 1.05 -22.07 -7.23
CA GLN A 42 0.57 -23.23 -7.99
C GLN A 42 -0.10 -24.29 -7.11
N LEU A 43 0.22 -24.35 -5.82
CA LEU A 43 -0.45 -25.26 -4.88
C LEU A 43 -1.92 -24.88 -4.66
N TRP A 44 -2.24 -23.59 -4.72
CA TRP A 44 -3.59 -23.07 -4.55
C TRP A 44 -3.93 -22.03 -5.63
N PRO A 45 -4.19 -22.46 -6.88
CA PRO A 45 -4.35 -21.56 -8.03
C PRO A 45 -5.58 -20.65 -7.91
N GLU A 46 -6.59 -21.06 -7.16
CA GLU A 46 -7.81 -20.26 -6.92
C GLU A 46 -7.59 -19.11 -5.93
N LEU A 47 -6.55 -19.19 -5.10
CA LEU A 47 -6.27 -18.16 -4.10
C LEU A 47 -5.56 -16.96 -4.74
N PRO A 48 -6.08 -15.74 -4.56
CA PRO A 48 -5.46 -14.54 -5.11
C PRO A 48 -4.13 -14.26 -4.42
N LEU A 49 -3.09 -14.07 -5.24
CA LEU A 49 -1.76 -13.64 -4.85
C LEU A 49 -1.66 -12.12 -4.70
N LEU A 50 -1.36 -11.63 -3.50
CA LEU A 50 -1.22 -10.21 -3.18
C LEU A 50 0.23 -9.88 -2.80
N ALA A 51 0.68 -8.70 -3.24
CA ALA A 51 1.96 -8.14 -2.81
C ALA A 51 1.77 -7.19 -1.61
N ASN A 52 2.50 -7.40 -0.53
CA ASN A 52 2.68 -6.33 0.45
C ASN A 52 3.64 -5.29 -0.12
N LEU A 53 3.14 -4.08 -0.40
CA LEU A 53 3.94 -3.02 -1.04
C LEU A 53 5.12 -2.51 -0.20
N ARG A 54 5.36 -3.08 0.98
CA ARG A 54 6.62 -2.90 1.69
C ARG A 54 7.80 -3.55 0.98
N CYS A 55 7.60 -4.67 0.30
CA CYS A 55 8.66 -5.36 -0.45
C CYS A 55 8.59 -5.11 -1.96
N GLY A 56 7.78 -4.12 -2.39
CA GLY A 56 7.50 -3.82 -3.79
C GLY A 56 6.74 -4.94 -4.53
N LEU A 57 6.65 -4.80 -5.85
CA LEU A 57 6.01 -5.76 -6.77
C LEU A 57 7.01 -6.72 -7.41
N TRP A 58 8.14 -6.99 -6.73
CA TRP A 58 9.28 -7.67 -7.31
C TRP A 58 9.15 -9.18 -7.39
N TYR A 59 8.46 -9.82 -6.46
CA TYR A 59 8.56 -11.27 -6.25
C TYR A 59 7.54 -12.11 -7.04
N SER A 60 6.80 -11.51 -7.98
CA SER A 60 5.99 -12.22 -8.96
C SER A 60 5.80 -11.34 -10.19
N GLN A 61 5.68 -11.96 -11.37
CA GLN A 61 5.33 -11.26 -12.61
C GLN A 61 3.90 -10.70 -12.58
N LYS A 62 2.99 -11.36 -11.86
CA LYS A 62 1.59 -10.97 -11.77
C LYS A 62 1.07 -11.11 -10.35
N PHE A 63 0.45 -10.04 -9.86
CA PHE A 63 -0.31 -10.03 -8.62
C PHE A 63 -1.78 -9.76 -8.94
N HIS A 64 -2.68 -10.31 -8.14
CA HIS A 64 -4.12 -10.06 -8.25
C HIS A 64 -4.49 -8.71 -7.63
N SER A 65 -3.84 -8.37 -6.52
CA SER A 65 -4.03 -7.10 -5.84
C SER A 65 -2.80 -6.79 -5.00
N THR A 66 -2.84 -5.67 -4.28
CA THR A 66 -1.76 -5.24 -3.39
C THR A 66 -2.32 -4.96 -2.01
N CYS A 67 -1.46 -5.02 -0.99
CA CYS A 67 -1.80 -4.62 0.36
C CYS A 67 -0.66 -3.81 0.98
N TYR A 68 -0.89 -3.26 2.17
CA TYR A 68 0.11 -2.45 2.86
C TYR A 68 0.07 -2.64 4.37
N PHE A 69 0.76 -3.68 4.83
CA PHE A 69 0.98 -3.97 6.24
C PHE A 69 2.38 -3.50 6.65
N LYS A 70 2.46 -2.56 7.60
CA LYS A 70 3.75 -2.07 8.12
C LYS A 70 4.24 -2.94 9.27
N SER A 71 5.47 -3.41 9.15
CA SER A 71 6.19 -4.09 10.24
C SER A 71 6.26 -3.28 11.54
N THR A 72 6.31 -1.93 11.45
CA THR A 72 6.32 -1.03 12.61
C THR A 72 5.08 -1.14 13.48
N ASP A 73 3.94 -1.52 12.89
CA ASP A 73 2.66 -1.62 13.61
C ASP A 73 2.63 -2.88 14.50
N GLY A 74 3.52 -3.85 14.24
CA GLY A 74 3.71 -5.06 15.04
C GLY A 74 5.11 -5.17 15.62
N HIS A 75 5.82 -4.07 15.86
CA HIS A 75 7.17 -4.13 16.43
C HIS A 75 7.11 -4.49 17.91
N THR A 76 8.10 -5.22 18.41
CA THR A 76 8.14 -5.61 19.83
C THR A 76 8.12 -4.37 20.72
N ASN A 77 7.27 -4.38 21.74
CA ASN A 77 6.97 -3.26 22.65
C ASN A 77 6.30 -2.05 22.00
N ASN A 78 5.93 -2.11 20.72
CA ASN A 78 5.23 -1.04 20.01
C ASN A 78 4.19 -1.63 19.03
N TRP A 79 3.14 -2.20 19.59
CA TRP A 79 2.00 -2.71 18.82
C TRP A 79 0.93 -1.63 18.67
N SER A 80 0.41 -1.49 17.45
CA SER A 80 -0.66 -0.55 17.14
C SER A 80 -1.56 -1.08 16.03
N PHE A 81 -2.84 -0.73 16.08
CA PHE A 81 -3.80 -0.98 15.01
C PHE A 81 -4.05 0.33 14.24
N ASN A 82 -3.82 0.32 12.93
CA ASN A 82 -3.92 1.52 12.11
C ASN A 82 -5.28 1.64 11.44
N THR A 83 -6.11 2.57 11.92
CA THR A 83 -7.45 2.82 11.34
C THR A 83 -7.45 3.60 10.03
N SER A 84 -6.28 4.06 9.54
CA SER A 84 -6.16 4.72 8.23
C SER A 84 -5.71 3.75 7.12
N ARG A 85 -5.15 2.60 7.48
CA ARG A 85 -4.61 1.58 6.56
C ARG A 85 -5.24 0.23 6.88
N LEU A 86 -6.56 0.19 6.68
CA LEU A 86 -7.38 -0.93 7.12
C LEU A 86 -7.25 -2.17 6.25
N ASN A 87 -6.81 -2.05 4.99
CA ASN A 87 -6.70 -3.19 4.05
C ASN A 87 -8.02 -4.01 3.95
N LEU A 88 -9.18 -3.37 4.05
CA LEU A 88 -10.49 -4.07 4.07
C LEU A 88 -10.75 -4.85 2.78
N HIS A 89 -10.24 -4.36 1.65
CA HIS A 89 -10.30 -5.03 0.36
C HIS A 89 -9.64 -6.42 0.38
N VAL A 90 -8.62 -6.63 1.23
CA VAL A 90 -7.99 -7.95 1.41
C VAL A 90 -8.96 -8.93 2.06
N ALA A 91 -9.72 -8.48 3.07
CA ALA A 91 -10.72 -9.31 3.75
C ALA A 91 -11.90 -9.65 2.82
N LEU A 92 -12.37 -8.66 2.04
CA LEU A 92 -13.42 -8.87 1.03
C LEU A 92 -12.96 -9.87 -0.04
N LEU A 93 -11.76 -9.66 -0.60
CA LEU A 93 -11.20 -10.54 -1.61
C LEU A 93 -11.00 -11.97 -1.06
N ALA A 94 -10.53 -12.10 0.18
CA ALA A 94 -10.40 -13.39 0.84
C ALA A 94 -11.76 -14.08 1.04
N GLY A 95 -12.81 -13.35 1.46
CA GLY A 95 -14.15 -13.91 1.59
C GLY A 95 -14.73 -14.38 0.25
N GLN A 96 -14.52 -13.63 -0.82
CA GLN A 96 -14.99 -13.97 -2.16
C GLN A 96 -14.27 -15.17 -2.79
N LYS A 97 -12.99 -15.36 -2.46
CA LYS A 97 -12.12 -16.39 -3.07
C LYS A 97 -11.81 -17.56 -2.15
N GLY A 98 -12.41 -17.62 -0.96
CA GLY A 98 -12.14 -18.67 0.02
C GLY A 98 -10.75 -18.56 0.68
N GLY A 99 -10.07 -17.42 0.57
CA GLY A 99 -8.75 -17.15 1.13
C GLY A 99 -7.92 -16.19 0.29
N CYS A 100 -6.69 -15.88 0.73
CA CYS A 100 -5.72 -15.19 -0.11
C CYS A 100 -4.27 -15.46 0.31
N MET A 101 -3.32 -15.13 -0.55
CA MET A 101 -1.89 -15.19 -0.28
C MET A 101 -1.30 -13.79 -0.19
N ILE A 102 -0.51 -13.50 0.83
CA ILE A 102 0.21 -12.24 0.99
C ILE A 102 1.71 -12.52 0.93
N VAL A 103 2.36 -11.94 -0.06
CA VAL A 103 3.81 -12.02 -0.28
C VAL A 103 4.49 -10.85 0.40
N ASP A 104 5.49 -11.15 1.22
CA ASP A 104 6.38 -10.16 1.83
C ASP A 104 7.78 -10.76 1.94
N SER A 105 8.78 -9.90 2.11
CA SER A 105 10.16 -10.32 2.24
C SER A 105 10.75 -9.81 3.55
N THR A 106 11.83 -10.46 4.00
CA THR A 106 12.52 -10.04 5.21
C THR A 106 14.02 -10.00 5.01
N ARG A 107 14.67 -9.08 5.72
CA ARG A 107 16.12 -8.93 5.69
C ARG A 107 16.80 -10.03 6.50
N LYS A 108 18.12 -10.10 6.36
CA LYS A 108 18.98 -11.09 7.02
C LYS A 108 18.65 -11.27 8.50
N GLY A 109 18.49 -12.52 8.92
CA GLY A 109 18.38 -12.93 10.32
C GLY A 109 16.96 -13.21 10.82
N LYS A 110 15.92 -12.87 10.05
CA LYS A 110 14.53 -13.23 10.36
C LYS A 110 13.98 -14.21 9.33
N ARG A 111 13.09 -15.11 9.77
CA ARG A 111 12.33 -16.01 8.87
C ARG A 111 11.09 -15.31 8.29
N PHE A 112 10.47 -14.46 9.10
CA PHE A 112 9.28 -13.68 8.73
C PHE A 112 9.47 -12.22 9.14
N PRO A 113 8.91 -11.26 8.40
CA PRO A 113 8.84 -9.88 8.85
C PRO A 113 7.85 -9.73 10.02
N ASP A 114 7.97 -8.63 10.78
CA ASP A 114 7.07 -8.35 11.91
C ASP A 114 5.62 -8.10 11.43
N SER A 115 5.45 -7.66 10.16
CA SER A 115 4.15 -7.54 9.48
C SER A 115 3.41 -8.88 9.49
N MET A 116 4.08 -9.97 9.13
CA MET A 116 3.51 -11.32 9.12
C MET A 116 3.45 -11.96 10.50
N SER A 117 4.41 -11.65 11.38
CA SER A 117 4.45 -12.28 12.70
C SER A 117 3.41 -11.72 13.66
N LYS A 118 3.06 -10.43 13.55
CA LYS A 118 2.22 -9.73 14.53
C LYS A 118 1.18 -8.80 13.89
N THR A 119 1.54 -7.96 12.92
CA THR A 119 0.60 -6.97 12.37
C THR A 119 -0.62 -7.61 11.71
N ILE A 120 -0.43 -8.57 10.80
CA ILE A 120 -1.52 -9.26 10.12
C ILE A 120 -2.33 -10.13 11.09
N PRO A 121 -1.71 -10.91 12.01
CA PRO A 121 -2.44 -11.60 13.09
C PRO A 121 -3.33 -10.71 13.96
N ILE A 122 -2.81 -9.55 14.37
CA ILE A 122 -3.60 -8.56 15.11
C ILE A 122 -4.77 -8.08 14.24
N TRP A 123 -4.50 -7.79 12.97
CA TRP A 123 -5.51 -7.34 12.02
C TRP A 123 -6.63 -8.37 11.79
N THR A 124 -6.31 -9.65 11.59
CA THR A 124 -7.31 -10.72 11.43
C THR A 124 -8.16 -10.88 12.69
N CYS A 125 -7.52 -10.84 13.88
CA CYS A 125 -8.23 -10.97 15.15
C CYS A 125 -9.19 -9.81 15.41
N VAL A 126 -8.73 -8.57 15.20
CA VAL A 126 -9.56 -7.36 15.35
C VAL A 126 -10.73 -7.35 14.36
N LEU A 127 -10.53 -7.79 13.12
CA LEU A 127 -11.61 -7.94 12.14
C LEU A 127 -12.62 -9.02 12.56
N ASN A 128 -12.16 -10.21 12.96
CA ASN A 128 -13.04 -11.28 13.40
C ASN A 128 -13.92 -10.83 14.58
N ARG A 129 -13.34 -10.13 15.56
CA ARG A 129 -14.07 -9.56 16.71
C ARG A 129 -15.10 -8.51 16.27
N ALA A 130 -14.74 -7.59 15.38
CA ALA A 130 -15.67 -6.57 14.88
C ALA A 130 -16.82 -7.19 14.06
N ILE A 131 -16.53 -8.20 13.22
CA ILE A 131 -17.54 -8.94 12.45
C ILE A 131 -18.48 -9.69 13.40
N TRP A 132 -17.94 -10.35 14.43
CA TRP A 132 -18.75 -11.02 15.43
C TRP A 132 -19.70 -10.05 16.14
N ASN A 133 -19.17 -8.92 16.62
CA ASN A 133 -19.97 -7.89 17.29
C ASN A 133 -21.07 -7.35 16.37
N TYR A 134 -20.77 -7.14 15.08
CA TYR A 134 -21.76 -6.75 14.08
C TYR A 134 -22.86 -7.80 13.91
N ARG A 135 -22.49 -9.09 13.73
CA ARG A 135 -23.44 -10.20 13.58
C ARG A 135 -24.36 -10.36 14.80
N MET A 136 -23.81 -10.20 16.00
CA MET A 136 -24.58 -10.24 17.25
C MET A 136 -25.58 -9.08 17.34
N ARG A 137 -25.16 -7.86 16.97
CA ARG A 137 -26.06 -6.68 16.94
C ARG A 137 -27.19 -6.81 15.93
N CYS A 138 -26.92 -7.43 14.77
CA CYS A 138 -27.90 -7.62 13.70
C CYS A 138 -28.80 -8.86 13.89
N GLY A 139 -28.61 -9.64 14.96
CA GLY A 139 -29.35 -10.90 15.17
C GLY A 139 -29.05 -11.98 14.12
N LEU A 140 -28.06 -11.77 13.25
CA LEU A 140 -27.70 -12.69 12.16
C LEU A 140 -27.10 -13.99 12.69
N ALA A 141 -26.52 -13.98 13.89
CA ALA A 141 -26.02 -15.18 14.55
C ALA A 141 -27.14 -16.19 14.90
N GLY A 142 -28.40 -15.74 15.02
CA GLY A 142 -29.56 -16.57 15.43
C GLY A 142 -30.49 -17.02 14.29
N THR A 143 -30.15 -16.76 13.02
CA THR A 143 -31.06 -17.08 11.89
C THR A 143 -30.96 -18.51 11.35
N ALA A 144 -30.09 -19.35 11.91
CA ALA A 144 -30.10 -20.80 11.67
C ALA A 144 -31.04 -21.57 12.62
N GLU A 145 -31.63 -20.92 13.63
CA GLU A 145 -32.30 -21.59 14.77
C GLU A 145 -33.85 -21.64 14.71
N LYS A 146 -34.50 -21.37 13.58
CA LYS A 146 -35.97 -21.51 13.48
C LYS A 146 -36.43 -22.32 12.27
N LYS A 147 -36.11 -23.61 12.29
CA LYS A 147 -37.05 -24.63 11.83
C LYS A 147 -37.44 -25.47 13.04
N GLU A 148 -38.50 -25.01 13.71
CA GLU A 148 -39.21 -25.78 14.70
C GLU A 148 -39.72 -27.08 14.05
N THR A 149 -39.22 -28.22 14.52
CA THR A 149 -40.06 -29.41 14.65
C THR A 149 -40.15 -29.73 16.13
N ASN A 150 -41.34 -29.48 16.66
CA ASN A 150 -41.80 -30.00 17.94
C ASN A 150 -41.51 -31.49 18.03
N ASN A 151 -40.78 -31.92 19.06
CA ASN A 151 -41.25 -32.93 19.99
C ASN A 151 -40.32 -33.05 21.21
N SER A 152 -40.96 -33.40 22.31
CA SER A 152 -40.59 -33.35 23.71
C SER A 152 -39.45 -34.27 24.16
N THR A 153 -38.78 -33.84 25.24
CA THR A 153 -38.10 -34.64 26.30
C THR A 153 -36.99 -35.58 25.86
N GLU A 154 -35.75 -35.27 26.25
CA GLU A 154 -35.02 -35.97 27.33
C GLU A 154 -33.66 -35.30 27.60
N ARG A 155 -33.23 -35.33 28.86
CA ARG A 155 -31.91 -34.89 29.32
C ARG A 155 -30.85 -35.87 28.81
N GLY A 156 -29.87 -35.38 28.08
CA GLY A 156 -28.63 -36.08 27.75
C GLY A 156 -27.66 -35.11 27.11
N ASP A 157 -26.44 -35.07 27.62
CA ASP A 157 -25.32 -34.29 27.10
C ASP A 157 -25.28 -34.32 25.57
N SER A 158 -25.58 -33.19 24.96
CA SER A 158 -25.33 -32.96 23.54
C SER A 158 -24.44 -31.72 23.43
N ILE A 159 -23.17 -31.98 23.15
CA ILE A 159 -22.22 -31.00 22.65
C ILE A 159 -22.80 -30.47 21.34
N SER A 160 -23.59 -29.40 21.48
CA SER A 160 -24.01 -28.57 20.36
C SER A 160 -22.84 -27.64 20.04
N ASP A 161 -21.81 -28.18 19.39
CA ASP A 161 -20.76 -27.38 18.73
C ASP A 161 -21.39 -26.67 17.52
N SER A 162 -22.19 -25.64 17.84
CA SER A 162 -22.62 -24.59 16.93
C SER A 162 -21.35 -23.90 16.42
N TYR A 163 -21.20 -23.75 15.11
CA TYR A 163 -20.07 -23.10 14.43
C TYR A 163 -19.66 -21.79 15.13
N SER A 164 -18.74 -21.88 16.09
CA SER A 164 -18.33 -20.74 16.91
C SER A 164 -17.36 -19.90 16.10
N TRP A 165 -17.76 -18.69 15.75
CA TRP A 165 -16.89 -17.77 15.01
C TRP A 165 -15.66 -17.40 15.84
N ASP A 166 -14.49 -17.86 15.40
CA ASP A 166 -13.24 -17.72 16.15
C ASP A 166 -12.74 -16.26 16.22
N CYS A 167 -12.72 -15.72 17.44
CA CYS A 167 -12.24 -14.37 17.77
C CYS A 167 -10.88 -14.36 18.48
N SER A 168 -10.21 -15.52 18.57
CA SER A 168 -8.92 -15.66 19.25
C SER A 168 -7.77 -15.11 18.42
N LEU A 169 -6.67 -14.78 19.10
CA LEU A 169 -5.45 -14.27 18.49
C LEU A 169 -4.54 -15.43 18.06
N HIS A 170 -4.31 -15.57 16.75
CA HIS A 170 -3.43 -16.59 16.18
C HIS A 170 -2.06 -16.00 15.85
N LEU A 171 -1.09 -16.21 16.74
CA LEU A 171 0.31 -15.81 16.56
C LEU A 171 1.18 -17.04 16.23
N PRO A 172 2.30 -16.85 15.52
CA PRO A 172 3.22 -17.94 15.25
C PRO A 172 4.01 -18.34 16.50
N LEU A 173 4.51 -19.57 16.52
CA LEU A 173 5.18 -20.19 17.67
C LEU A 173 6.45 -19.45 18.16
N TRP A 174 7.06 -18.59 17.33
CA TRP A 174 8.25 -17.81 17.71
C TRP A 174 7.92 -16.48 18.41
N VAL A 175 6.64 -16.12 18.54
CA VAL A 175 6.22 -15.00 19.38
C VAL A 175 5.98 -15.53 20.80
N SER A 176 6.60 -14.89 21.79
CA SER A 176 6.53 -15.38 23.18
C SER A 176 5.12 -15.26 23.75
N ASN A 177 4.78 -16.14 24.69
CA ASN A 177 3.50 -16.06 25.41
C ASN A 177 3.32 -14.74 26.18
N THR A 178 4.42 -14.16 26.67
CA THR A 178 4.41 -12.83 27.30
C THR A 178 4.03 -11.74 26.29
N GLU A 179 4.62 -11.76 25.08
CA GLU A 179 4.28 -10.82 24.02
C GLU A 179 2.82 -11.01 23.56
N ARG A 180 2.37 -12.27 23.46
CA ARG A 180 0.96 -12.60 23.18
C ARG A 180 0.01 -11.97 24.19
N ALA A 181 0.24 -12.15 25.49
CA ALA A 181 -0.63 -11.61 26.54
C ALA A 181 -0.73 -10.07 26.47
N LEU A 182 0.39 -9.38 26.26
CA LEU A 182 0.43 -7.92 26.11
C LEU A 182 -0.30 -7.40 24.86
N ILE A 183 -0.34 -8.21 23.79
CA ILE A 183 -1.14 -7.91 22.60
C ILE A 183 -2.63 -8.14 22.90
N GLU A 184 -2.97 -9.25 23.56
CA GLU A 184 -4.35 -9.61 23.91
C GLU A 184 -5.03 -8.54 24.78
N GLU A 185 -4.31 -7.94 25.73
CA GLU A 185 -4.80 -6.82 26.57
C GLU A 185 -5.22 -5.58 25.76
N ARG A 186 -4.73 -5.41 24.52
CA ARG A 186 -4.99 -4.25 23.67
C ARG A 186 -6.08 -4.48 22.63
N LEU A 187 -6.46 -5.74 22.38
CA LEU A 187 -7.37 -6.11 21.29
C LEU A 187 -8.75 -5.47 21.43
N ASP A 188 -9.27 -5.33 22.66
CA ASP A 188 -10.59 -4.73 22.89
C ASP A 188 -10.61 -3.25 22.49
N GLY A 189 -9.56 -2.51 22.84
CA GLY A 189 -9.38 -1.11 22.44
C GLY A 189 -9.31 -0.97 20.91
N TRP A 190 -8.53 -1.80 20.23
CA TRP A 190 -8.42 -1.77 18.77
C TRP A 190 -9.69 -2.20 18.05
N THR A 191 -10.44 -3.15 18.62
CA THR A 191 -11.75 -3.55 18.10
C THR A 191 -12.73 -2.39 18.17
N LYS A 192 -12.77 -1.70 19.31
CA LYS A 192 -13.59 -0.48 19.46
C LYS A 192 -13.16 0.62 18.49
N ASP A 193 -11.85 0.85 18.34
CA ASP A 193 -11.30 1.83 17.40
C ASP A 193 -11.71 1.53 15.95
N LEU A 194 -11.71 0.25 15.55
CA LEU A 194 -12.18 -0.18 14.23
C LEU A 194 -13.68 0.08 14.06
N GLU A 195 -14.51 -0.31 15.02
CA GLU A 195 -15.97 -0.12 14.96
C GLU A 195 -16.36 1.36 14.85
N VAL A 196 -15.66 2.25 15.57
CA VAL A 196 -15.94 3.69 15.50
C VAL A 196 -15.27 4.37 14.31
N SER A 197 -14.38 3.69 13.57
CA SER A 197 -13.63 4.26 12.44
C SER A 197 -14.47 4.51 11.19
N GLY A 198 -15.71 3.99 11.12
CA GLY A 198 -16.53 4.05 9.91
C GLY A 198 -16.17 3.00 8.85
N ALA A 199 -15.38 1.98 9.23
CA ALA A 199 -15.11 0.84 8.38
C ALA A 199 -16.41 0.11 8.01
N ASP A 200 -16.54 -0.28 6.74
CA ASP A 200 -17.69 -1.07 6.27
C ASP A 200 -17.57 -2.54 6.69
N ILE A 201 -17.82 -2.79 7.99
CA ILE A 201 -17.83 -4.13 8.57
C ILE A 201 -19.01 -4.95 8.05
N ALA A 202 -20.10 -4.30 7.63
CA ALA A 202 -21.30 -4.96 7.13
C ALA A 202 -21.00 -5.76 5.85
N SER A 203 -20.39 -5.13 4.85
CA SER A 203 -20.02 -5.79 3.59
C SER A 203 -19.05 -6.96 3.83
N ILE A 204 -18.11 -6.80 4.76
CA ILE A 204 -17.14 -7.86 5.11
C ILE A 204 -17.85 -9.02 5.83
N ALA A 205 -18.75 -8.72 6.75
CA ALA A 205 -19.52 -9.72 7.50
C ALA A 205 -20.43 -10.55 6.61
N LEU A 206 -20.95 -9.96 5.52
CA LEU A 206 -21.73 -10.66 4.49
C LEU A 206 -20.83 -11.50 3.56
N SER A 207 -19.62 -11.03 3.27
CA SER A 207 -18.70 -11.72 2.37
C SER A 207 -17.97 -12.91 3.00
N LEU A 208 -17.70 -12.89 4.31
CA LEU A 208 -16.93 -13.93 4.99
C LEU A 208 -17.82 -14.97 5.66
N ASN A 209 -17.85 -16.20 5.15
CA ASN A 209 -18.60 -17.29 5.79
C ASN A 209 -17.86 -17.89 7.01
N LYS A 210 -16.51 -17.85 7.00
CA LYS A 210 -15.63 -18.39 8.04
C LYS A 210 -14.67 -17.32 8.56
N PRO A 211 -14.23 -17.37 9.84
CA PRO A 211 -13.32 -16.36 10.42
C PRO A 211 -11.97 -16.34 9.69
N LEU A 212 -11.30 -15.18 9.63
CA LEU A 212 -9.98 -15.06 9.02
C LEU A 212 -8.91 -15.71 9.91
N ARG A 213 -7.98 -16.48 9.32
CA ARG A 213 -6.85 -17.04 10.07
C ARG A 213 -5.53 -17.00 9.28
N PRO A 214 -4.45 -16.43 9.87
CA PRO A 214 -3.14 -16.42 9.22
C PRO A 214 -2.46 -17.79 9.28
N LEU A 215 -1.78 -18.16 8.20
CA LEU A 215 -0.89 -19.33 8.12
C LEU A 215 0.47 -18.89 7.57
N TRP A 216 1.57 -19.44 8.08
CA TRP A 216 2.91 -18.96 7.75
C TRP A 216 3.69 -19.93 6.87
N ILE A 217 4.08 -19.44 5.69
CA ILE A 217 4.79 -20.21 4.67
C ILE A 217 6.15 -19.55 4.41
N SER A 218 7.22 -20.33 4.46
CA SER A 218 8.55 -19.90 4.02
C SER A 218 9.23 -21.05 3.28
N GLN A 219 10.40 -20.80 2.67
CA GLN A 219 11.19 -21.81 1.97
C GLN A 219 11.62 -23.04 2.83
N LYS A 220 11.39 -23.00 4.16
CA LYS A 220 11.67 -24.12 5.08
C LYS A 220 10.40 -24.88 5.48
N THR A 221 9.23 -24.40 5.06
CA THR A 221 7.96 -25.07 5.32
C THR A 221 7.83 -26.24 4.36
N VAL A 222 7.42 -27.40 4.87
CA VAL A 222 7.36 -28.68 4.14
C VAL A 222 5.97 -29.32 4.20
N ILE A 223 4.95 -28.54 4.57
CA ILE A 223 3.60 -29.04 4.87
C ILE A 223 2.87 -29.65 3.66
N TRP A 224 3.30 -29.32 2.44
CA TRP A 224 2.71 -29.78 1.18
C TRP A 224 3.48 -30.93 0.51
N LEU A 225 4.50 -31.50 1.17
CA LEU A 225 5.27 -32.62 0.59
C LEU A 225 4.46 -33.91 0.46
N ASN A 226 3.44 -34.09 1.31
CA ASN A 226 2.65 -35.32 1.37
C ASN A 226 1.25 -35.14 0.76
N GLU A 227 0.62 -33.99 1.02
CA GLU A 227 -0.71 -33.65 0.51
C GLU A 227 -0.87 -32.13 0.55
N VAL A 228 -1.54 -31.56 -0.45
CA VAL A 228 -1.93 -30.14 -0.45
C VAL A 228 -3.30 -30.05 0.22
N PRO A 229 -3.43 -29.40 1.39
CA PRO A 229 -4.71 -29.26 2.04
C PRO A 229 -5.71 -28.51 1.15
N ASP A 230 -6.92 -29.05 1.04
CA ASP A 230 -8.05 -28.34 0.47
C ASP A 230 -8.48 -27.20 1.41
N CYS A 231 -8.45 -25.96 0.92
CA CYS A 231 -8.84 -24.79 1.71
C CYS A 231 -10.30 -24.85 2.16
N ASP A 232 -11.17 -25.51 1.39
CA ASP A 232 -12.59 -25.63 1.75
C ASP A 232 -12.81 -26.52 2.98
N SER A 233 -11.87 -27.43 3.27
CA SER A 233 -11.90 -28.31 4.44
C SER A 233 -11.65 -27.57 5.76
N TRP A 234 -11.05 -26.37 5.73
CA TRP A 234 -10.76 -25.60 6.93
C TRP A 234 -12.00 -24.93 7.50
N ASP A 235 -12.07 -24.83 8.82
CA ASP A 235 -13.11 -24.11 9.58
C ASP A 235 -12.91 -22.57 9.57
N PHE A 236 -11.88 -22.09 8.88
CA PHE A 236 -11.51 -20.68 8.74
C PHE A 236 -11.23 -20.30 7.28
N THR A 237 -11.24 -19.00 6.99
CA THR A 237 -10.77 -18.41 5.72
C THR A 237 -9.26 -18.13 5.83
N PRO A 238 -8.40 -18.83 5.08
CA PRO A 238 -6.95 -18.72 5.21
C PRO A 238 -6.38 -17.42 4.63
N ILE A 239 -5.46 -16.82 5.39
CA ILE A 239 -4.55 -15.76 4.93
C ILE A 239 -3.15 -16.36 4.91
N LEU A 240 -2.70 -16.84 3.75
CA LEU A 240 -1.41 -17.49 3.59
C LEU A 240 -0.29 -16.43 3.51
N LEU A 241 0.52 -16.34 4.55
CA LEU A 241 1.61 -15.38 4.70
C LEU A 241 2.90 -15.99 4.16
N VAL A 242 3.26 -15.64 2.92
CA VAL A 242 4.41 -16.18 2.19
C VAL A 242 5.62 -15.26 2.36
N SER A 243 6.54 -15.64 3.26
CA SER A 243 7.84 -14.98 3.38
C SER A 243 8.78 -15.51 2.32
N THR A 244 9.13 -14.66 1.36
CA THR A 244 9.90 -15.06 0.17
C THR A 244 11.36 -15.33 0.50
N SER A 245 11.94 -14.55 1.42
CA SER A 245 13.37 -14.60 1.69
C SER A 245 13.82 -15.95 2.23
N SER A 246 14.91 -16.47 1.68
CA SER A 246 15.56 -17.66 2.21
C SER A 246 16.10 -17.39 3.63
N PRO A 247 15.69 -18.17 4.65
CA PRO A 247 16.17 -17.99 6.03
C PRO A 247 17.61 -18.47 6.23
N SER A 248 18.23 -19.06 5.21
CA SER A 248 19.60 -19.53 5.21
C SER A 248 20.56 -18.33 5.22
N SER A 249 21.05 -17.98 6.41
CA SER A 249 21.96 -16.86 6.68
C SER A 249 23.41 -17.08 6.21
N ASN A 250 23.68 -18.20 5.54
CA ASN A 250 25.03 -18.58 5.17
C ASN A 250 25.50 -17.73 3.99
N PHE A 251 26.74 -17.22 4.10
CA PHE A 251 27.49 -16.55 3.03
C PHE A 251 27.83 -17.53 1.90
N GLN A 252 26.84 -18.26 1.39
CA GLN A 252 27.02 -19.13 0.24
C GLN A 252 27.00 -18.25 -0.99
N GLN A 253 28.19 -18.06 -1.55
CA GLN A 253 28.34 -17.75 -2.95
C GLN A 253 27.55 -18.83 -3.71
N ARG A 254 26.42 -18.44 -4.29
CA ARG A 254 25.59 -19.33 -5.08
C ARG A 254 26.20 -19.42 -6.46
N THR A 255 26.35 -20.63 -6.96
CA THR A 255 26.86 -20.89 -8.30
C THR A 255 25.67 -21.28 -9.16
N ALA A 256 25.29 -20.42 -10.11
CA ALA A 256 24.58 -20.89 -11.29
C ALA A 256 25.64 -21.51 -12.22
N SER A 257 25.23 -22.39 -13.14
CA SER A 257 26.13 -23.16 -14.02
C SER A 257 27.24 -22.34 -14.72
N GLU A 258 27.03 -21.02 -14.86
CA GLU A 258 27.94 -20.10 -15.57
C GLU A 258 28.53 -18.98 -14.69
N PHE A 259 27.91 -18.63 -13.55
CA PHE A 259 28.32 -17.47 -12.75
C PHE A 259 28.12 -17.67 -11.24
N SER A 260 29.04 -17.10 -10.46
CA SER A 260 28.91 -17.03 -9.01
C SER A 260 28.33 -15.70 -8.56
N TRP A 261 27.39 -15.73 -7.63
CA TRP A 261 26.70 -14.54 -7.13
C TRP A 261 26.36 -14.66 -5.64
N ARG A 262 25.90 -13.57 -5.03
CA ARG A 262 25.56 -13.55 -3.60
C ARG A 262 24.10 -13.24 -3.38
N TYR A 263 23.45 -14.08 -2.59
CA TYR A 263 22.06 -13.89 -2.21
C TYR A 263 21.87 -12.71 -1.24
N ILE A 264 20.86 -11.89 -1.52
CA ILE A 264 20.45 -10.72 -0.75
C ILE A 264 19.01 -10.94 -0.29
N ALA A 265 18.85 -11.36 0.97
CA ALA A 265 17.53 -11.53 1.57
C ALA A 265 16.78 -10.20 1.64
N GLY A 266 15.56 -10.16 1.11
CA GLY A 266 14.71 -8.97 1.11
C GLY A 266 15.18 -7.89 0.12
N ALA A 267 15.79 -8.29 -1.01
CA ALA A 267 16.32 -7.37 -2.01
C ALA A 267 15.30 -6.33 -2.52
N GLY A 268 14.01 -6.67 -2.57
CA GLY A 268 12.93 -5.76 -2.97
C GLY A 268 12.52 -4.69 -1.95
N ASP A 269 12.93 -4.77 -0.68
CA ASP A 269 12.55 -3.80 0.38
C ASP A 269 13.37 -2.49 0.33
N ASP A 270 14.53 -2.48 -0.32
CA ASP A 270 15.42 -1.31 -0.47
C ASP A 270 15.69 -0.97 -1.95
N GLU A 271 14.69 -1.14 -2.83
CA GLU A 271 14.83 -0.92 -4.28
C GLU A 271 15.44 0.45 -4.62
N GLU A 272 15.12 1.49 -3.85
CA GLU A 272 15.63 2.86 -4.03
C GLU A 272 17.17 2.92 -4.02
N SER A 273 17.82 1.98 -3.34
CA SER A 273 19.27 1.95 -3.21
C SER A 273 20.00 1.35 -4.42
N TRP A 274 19.31 0.59 -5.27
CA TRP A 274 19.94 -0.19 -6.34
C TRP A 274 19.21 -0.19 -7.70
N ALA A 275 17.89 0.04 -7.74
CA ALA A 275 17.07 -0.15 -8.94
C ALA A 275 17.35 0.86 -10.05
N ARG A 276 17.83 2.07 -9.72
CA ARG A 276 18.25 3.11 -10.68
C ARG A 276 17.21 3.42 -11.78
N GLY A 277 15.92 3.36 -11.44
CA GLY A 277 14.82 3.60 -12.37
C GLY A 277 14.27 2.33 -13.05
N LEU A 278 14.86 1.15 -12.80
CA LEU A 278 14.26 -0.12 -13.20
C LEU A 278 13.00 -0.38 -12.38
N SER A 279 11.86 -0.55 -13.03
CA SER A 279 10.61 -0.95 -12.38
C SER A 279 10.45 -2.48 -12.36
N PRO A 280 9.64 -3.04 -11.42
CA PRO A 280 9.36 -4.47 -11.37
C PRO A 280 8.79 -5.03 -12.68
N ASN A 281 7.87 -4.29 -13.32
CA ASN A 281 7.27 -4.70 -14.58
C ASN A 281 8.31 -4.77 -15.71
N LEU A 282 9.18 -3.76 -15.79
CA LEU A 282 10.22 -3.72 -16.81
C LEU A 282 11.26 -4.82 -16.60
N PHE A 283 11.59 -5.12 -15.34
CA PHE A 283 12.41 -6.28 -15.01
C PHE A 283 11.75 -7.58 -15.48
N TRP A 284 10.48 -7.83 -15.15
CA TRP A 284 9.80 -9.07 -15.50
C TRP A 284 9.64 -9.28 -17.01
N LYS A 285 9.47 -8.22 -17.79
CA LYS A 285 9.47 -8.29 -19.27
C LYS A 285 10.81 -8.76 -19.85
N HIS A 286 11.92 -8.54 -19.14
CA HIS A 286 13.28 -8.84 -19.59
C HIS A 286 14.05 -9.75 -18.63
N ALA A 287 13.35 -10.45 -17.72
CA ALA A 287 13.99 -11.12 -16.59
C ALA A 287 15.00 -12.16 -17.06
N TYR A 288 14.61 -13.01 -18.02
CA TYR A 288 15.51 -14.00 -18.59
C TYR A 288 16.77 -13.38 -19.20
N ASP A 289 16.62 -12.33 -20.00
CA ASP A 289 17.75 -11.68 -20.70
C ASP A 289 18.71 -10.97 -19.74
N VAL A 290 18.18 -10.34 -18.69
CA VAL A 290 18.98 -9.63 -17.68
C VAL A 290 19.76 -10.65 -16.84
N ILE A 291 19.09 -11.72 -16.42
CA ILE A 291 19.65 -12.73 -15.53
C ILE A 291 20.66 -13.64 -16.25
N SER A 292 20.40 -14.04 -17.49
CA SER A 292 21.32 -14.84 -18.31
C SER A 292 22.58 -14.08 -18.73
N SER A 293 22.55 -12.74 -18.74
CA SER A 293 23.69 -11.92 -19.17
C SER A 293 24.89 -11.92 -18.22
N GLY A 294 24.71 -12.44 -17.00
CA GLY A 294 25.73 -12.43 -15.97
C GLY A 294 25.99 -11.05 -15.35
N PRO A 295 26.85 -11.00 -14.32
CA PRO A 295 27.08 -9.80 -13.52
C PRO A 295 27.74 -8.65 -14.30
N ASP A 296 28.60 -8.95 -15.27
CA ASP A 296 29.39 -7.96 -16.01
C ASP A 296 28.53 -7.14 -16.98
N MET A 297 27.58 -7.80 -17.65
CA MET A 297 26.71 -7.16 -18.65
C MET A 297 25.38 -6.67 -18.08
N CYS A 298 24.99 -7.11 -16.88
CA CYS A 298 23.71 -6.77 -16.25
C CYS A 298 23.47 -5.25 -16.15
N ASN A 299 24.47 -4.48 -15.68
CA ASN A 299 24.33 -3.02 -15.57
C ASN A 299 24.08 -2.35 -16.93
N LYS A 300 24.81 -2.79 -17.97
CA LYS A 300 24.65 -2.24 -19.32
C LYS A 300 23.27 -2.58 -19.88
N LYS A 301 22.85 -3.84 -19.76
CA LYS A 301 21.51 -4.27 -20.22
C LYS A 301 20.39 -3.51 -19.52
N VAL A 302 20.47 -3.35 -18.20
CA VAL A 302 19.45 -2.61 -17.45
C VAL A 302 19.41 -1.14 -17.88
N ALA A 303 20.57 -0.50 -18.09
CA ALA A 303 20.61 0.87 -18.60
C ALA A 303 19.99 0.98 -20.01
N ASP A 304 20.31 0.05 -20.91
CA ASP A 304 19.75 0.01 -22.27
C ASP A 304 18.22 -0.20 -22.24
N ILE A 305 17.72 -1.03 -21.33
CA ILE A 305 16.28 -1.28 -21.15
C ILE A 305 15.57 -0.04 -20.63
N ILE A 306 16.11 0.61 -19.59
CA ILE A 306 15.54 1.84 -19.01
C ILE A 306 15.52 2.97 -20.04
N GLU A 307 16.60 3.13 -20.81
CA GLU A 307 16.67 4.19 -21.83
C GLU A 307 15.69 3.94 -22.98
N LYS A 308 15.54 2.69 -23.43
CA LYS A 308 14.52 2.33 -24.43
C LYS A 308 13.11 2.61 -23.94
N ASP A 309 12.81 2.26 -22.70
CA ASP A 309 11.51 2.55 -22.08
C ASP A 309 11.27 4.07 -21.97
N ARG A 310 12.27 4.83 -21.51
CA ARG A 310 12.21 6.29 -21.44
C ARG A 310 11.93 6.93 -22.80
N VAL A 311 12.63 6.50 -23.86
CA VAL A 311 12.42 7.00 -25.23
C VAL A 311 11.02 6.63 -25.73
N TYR A 312 10.56 5.41 -25.47
CA TYR A 312 9.23 4.95 -25.85
C TYR A 312 8.13 5.80 -25.19
N ARG A 313 8.27 6.11 -23.90
CA ARG A 313 7.33 6.97 -23.16
C ARG A 313 7.37 8.41 -23.67
N ALA A 314 8.55 8.97 -23.93
CA ALA A 314 8.71 10.30 -24.49
C ALA A 314 8.04 10.44 -25.88
N GLN A 315 8.13 9.42 -26.75
CA GLN A 315 7.48 9.41 -28.05
C GLN A 315 5.94 9.43 -27.96
N ARG A 316 5.38 9.01 -26.83
CA ARG A 316 3.94 9.00 -26.55
C ARG A 316 3.44 10.24 -25.81
N GLY A 317 4.33 11.19 -25.53
CA GLY A 317 3.99 12.37 -24.72
C GLY A 317 3.77 12.06 -23.24
N GLU A 318 4.25 10.91 -22.77
CA GLU A 318 4.26 10.54 -21.34
C GLU A 318 5.47 11.19 -20.64
N ASN A 319 5.37 11.40 -19.33
CA ASN A 319 6.42 12.09 -18.56
C ASN A 319 7.68 11.20 -18.43
N ALA A 320 8.78 11.60 -19.07
CA ALA A 320 10.01 10.83 -19.19
C ALA A 320 11.23 11.63 -18.68
N PRO A 321 11.37 11.81 -17.35
CA PRO A 321 12.45 12.62 -16.77
C PRO A 321 13.82 12.03 -17.08
N GLN A 322 14.80 12.89 -17.40
CA GLN A 322 16.18 12.47 -17.60
C GLN A 322 16.83 12.10 -16.27
N ILE A 323 17.55 10.97 -16.22
CA ILE A 323 18.33 10.57 -15.04
C ILE A 323 19.52 11.52 -14.93
N SER A 324 19.52 12.43 -13.94
CA SER A 324 20.70 13.27 -13.69
C SER A 324 21.83 12.41 -13.09
N ILE A 325 22.91 12.26 -13.83
CA ILE A 325 24.14 11.67 -13.31
C ILE A 325 24.81 12.78 -12.50
N LYS A 326 24.79 12.69 -11.17
CA LYS A 326 25.63 13.58 -10.33
C LYS A 326 27.09 13.42 -10.79
N PRO A 327 27.76 14.49 -11.27
CA PRO A 327 29.14 14.38 -11.69
C PRO A 327 30.00 13.96 -10.49
N SER A 328 30.83 12.94 -10.68
CA SER A 328 31.84 12.55 -9.71
C SER A 328 32.75 13.75 -9.47
N LYS A 329 32.87 14.19 -8.21
CA LYS A 329 33.77 15.29 -7.80
C LYS A 329 35.21 14.99 -8.29
N SER A 330 35.58 15.53 -9.43
CA SER A 330 36.97 15.61 -9.89
C SER A 330 37.62 16.80 -9.22
N SER A 331 38.65 16.53 -8.44
CA SER A 331 39.57 17.49 -7.87
C SER A 331 40.34 18.23 -8.97
N THR A 332 40.14 19.54 -9.13
CA THR A 332 41.21 20.49 -9.50
C THR A 332 40.80 21.96 -9.27
N SER A 333 41.83 22.76 -9.06
CA SER A 333 41.96 24.08 -8.44
C SER A 333 41.34 25.29 -9.14
N SER A 334 40.82 26.21 -8.30
CA SER A 334 40.94 27.68 -8.30
C SER A 334 40.71 28.49 -9.59
N GLY A 335 39.65 29.32 -9.55
CA GLY A 335 39.44 30.50 -10.40
C GLY A 335 38.08 31.15 -10.11
N ARG A 336 38.07 32.38 -9.57
CA ARG A 336 36.89 33.15 -9.17
C ARG A 336 36.14 33.74 -10.37
N LEU A 337 34.79 33.80 -10.31
CA LEU A 337 33.88 34.99 -10.47
C LEU A 337 32.38 34.55 -10.56
N PRO A 338 31.37 35.44 -10.40
CA PRO A 338 30.25 35.21 -9.47
C PRO A 338 28.84 35.02 -10.10
N ALA A 339 27.92 34.53 -9.26
CA ALA A 339 26.46 34.70 -9.28
C ALA A 339 25.66 34.14 -10.47
N GLU A 340 25.13 32.93 -10.28
CA GLU A 340 23.74 32.56 -10.58
C GLU A 340 23.34 31.49 -9.53
N GLU A 341 22.42 31.83 -8.63
CA GLU A 341 21.86 30.89 -7.65
C GLU A 341 20.96 29.89 -8.39
N GLN A 342 21.57 28.80 -8.84
CA GLN A 342 20.88 27.68 -9.47
C GLN A 342 20.22 26.83 -8.38
N LEU A 343 18.90 26.94 -8.31
CA LEU A 343 17.98 26.23 -7.42
C LEU A 343 18.21 24.71 -7.45
N ASP A 344 18.53 24.14 -6.28
CA ASP A 344 18.56 22.71 -6.00
C ASP A 344 17.13 22.10 -6.16
N LEU A 345 16.83 21.62 -7.37
CA LEU A 345 15.68 20.78 -7.68
C LEU A 345 16.03 19.31 -7.42
N GLU A 346 15.93 18.87 -6.16
CA GLU A 346 15.94 17.45 -5.79
C GLU A 346 14.56 17.01 -5.30
N SER A 347 13.75 16.48 -6.20
CA SER A 347 12.47 15.87 -5.86
C SER A 347 12.00 14.88 -6.92
N GLN A 348 12.64 13.70 -6.95
CA GLN A 348 12.24 12.62 -7.82
C GLN A 348 10.77 12.24 -7.55
N PHE A 349 9.91 12.61 -8.51
CA PHE A 349 8.57 12.05 -8.66
C PHE A 349 8.72 10.56 -8.95
N MET A 350 8.16 9.72 -8.08
CA MET A 350 7.97 8.30 -8.34
C MET A 350 6.87 8.18 -9.39
N ASN A 351 7.23 8.19 -10.68
CA ASN A 351 6.33 7.77 -11.75
C ASN A 351 6.37 6.24 -11.82
N ILE A 352 5.30 5.61 -11.33
CA ILE A 352 5.01 4.20 -11.55
C ILE A 352 4.24 4.13 -12.87
N ASP A 353 4.92 3.95 -14.01
CA ASP A 353 4.25 3.66 -15.28
C ASP A 353 4.11 2.14 -15.48
N GLU A 354 2.89 1.68 -15.22
CA GLU A 354 2.01 0.98 -16.15
C GLU A 354 2.60 -0.03 -17.15
N LYS A 355 2.30 -1.31 -16.87
CA LYS A 355 1.67 -2.28 -17.80
C LYS A 355 1.67 -3.66 -17.16
N SER A 356 0.88 -3.83 -16.10
CA SER A 356 0.29 -5.12 -15.74
C SER A 356 -0.86 -4.86 -14.75
N SER A 357 -2.07 -5.24 -15.17
CA SER A 357 -3.38 -5.15 -14.49
C SER A 357 -3.93 -3.74 -14.17
N ASP A 358 -4.90 -3.28 -14.98
CA ASP A 358 -6.10 -2.49 -14.64
C ASP A 358 -6.07 -1.53 -13.42
N ASN A 359 -5.03 -0.69 -13.28
CA ASN A 359 -4.98 0.36 -12.24
C ASN A 359 -5.22 1.78 -12.75
N ASN A 360 -5.67 1.92 -14.00
CA ASN A 360 -6.00 3.19 -14.66
C ASN A 360 -7.46 3.55 -14.44
N SER A 361 -7.91 3.47 -13.19
CA SER A 361 -9.33 3.55 -12.84
C SER A 361 -9.61 4.84 -12.07
N ILE A 362 -10.55 5.63 -12.58
CA ILE A 362 -11.13 6.73 -11.83
C ILE A 362 -12.03 6.15 -10.74
N PHE A 363 -11.79 6.54 -9.48
CA PHE A 363 -12.54 6.07 -8.33
C PHE A 363 -13.64 7.06 -7.95
N TRP A 364 -14.89 6.77 -8.32
CA TRP A 364 -16.05 7.53 -7.86
C TRP A 364 -16.34 7.25 -6.39
N LEU A 365 -16.51 8.31 -5.60
CA LEU A 365 -16.71 8.23 -4.16
C LEU A 365 -18.20 8.10 -3.83
N GLY A 366 -18.74 6.89 -3.98
CA GLY A 366 -20.16 6.62 -3.81
C GLY A 366 -21.03 7.48 -4.75
N GLU A 367 -22.09 8.06 -4.22
CA GLU A 367 -23.03 8.92 -4.97
C GLU A 367 -22.67 10.42 -4.92
N SER A 368 -21.46 10.76 -4.46
CA SER A 368 -21.08 12.16 -4.17
C SER A 368 -20.79 13.03 -5.41
N ASN A 369 -20.85 12.48 -6.62
CA ASN A 369 -20.38 13.11 -7.86
C ASN A 369 -18.91 13.58 -7.82
N VAL A 370 -18.11 13.09 -6.86
CA VAL A 370 -16.67 13.34 -6.75
C VAL A 370 -15.91 12.07 -7.07
N ALA A 371 -14.84 12.18 -7.86
CA ALA A 371 -13.94 11.09 -8.16
C ALA A 371 -12.47 11.45 -7.93
N VAL A 372 -11.65 10.43 -7.68
CA VAL A 372 -10.19 10.54 -7.57
C VAL A 372 -9.53 9.74 -8.69
N GLY A 373 -8.50 10.31 -9.31
CA GLY A 373 -7.72 9.60 -10.31
C GLY A 373 -6.31 10.14 -10.51
N THR A 374 -5.60 9.57 -11.48
CA THR A 374 -4.32 10.09 -11.95
C THR A 374 -4.53 11.18 -13.00
N THR A 375 -3.58 12.10 -13.13
CA THR A 375 -3.67 13.23 -14.09
C THR A 375 -3.68 12.77 -15.55
N GLN A 376 -3.16 11.58 -15.84
CA GLN A 376 -3.19 10.98 -17.19
C GLN A 376 -4.63 10.67 -17.64
N LEU A 377 -5.49 10.21 -16.71
CA LEU A 377 -6.89 9.85 -16.99
C LEU A 377 -7.81 11.05 -17.21
N ALA A 378 -7.41 12.23 -16.74
CA ALA A 378 -8.18 13.45 -16.92
C ALA A 378 -8.29 13.88 -18.40
N LYS A 379 -7.51 13.28 -19.31
CA LYS A 379 -7.50 13.63 -20.74
C LYS A 379 -8.56 12.89 -21.58
N ASP A 380 -8.97 11.69 -21.16
CA ASP A 380 -9.66 10.74 -22.05
C ASP A 380 -11.04 10.24 -21.55
N GLU A 381 -11.52 10.67 -20.37
CA GLU A 381 -12.80 10.16 -19.83
C GLU A 381 -14.06 10.92 -20.28
N SER A 382 -14.96 10.19 -20.93
CA SER A 382 -16.34 10.61 -21.18
C SER A 382 -17.17 10.48 -19.90
N GLY A 383 -17.61 11.60 -19.32
CA GLY A 383 -18.50 11.62 -18.14
C GLY A 383 -18.03 12.47 -16.96
N VAL A 384 -16.93 13.21 -17.11
CA VAL A 384 -16.45 14.21 -16.16
C VAL A 384 -16.79 15.60 -16.69
N ASP A 385 -17.43 16.43 -15.86
CA ASP A 385 -17.82 17.79 -16.23
C ASP A 385 -16.78 18.83 -15.83
N CYS A 386 -16.04 18.57 -14.74
CA CYS A 386 -14.99 19.47 -14.25
C CYS A 386 -13.80 18.71 -13.64
N VAL A 387 -12.60 19.26 -13.81
CA VAL A 387 -11.35 18.62 -13.39
C VAL A 387 -10.53 19.58 -12.51
N LEU A 388 -10.09 19.08 -11.36
CA LEU A 388 -9.17 19.73 -10.44
C LEU A 388 -7.85 18.97 -10.42
N SER A 389 -6.84 19.50 -11.10
CA SER A 389 -5.48 18.97 -11.12
C SER A 389 -4.66 19.55 -9.98
N CYS A 390 -3.92 18.70 -9.28
CA CYS A 390 -3.05 19.07 -8.15
C CYS A 390 -1.55 19.03 -8.49
N ASP A 391 -1.17 18.93 -9.77
CA ASP A 391 0.23 18.75 -10.18
C ASP A 391 0.96 20.07 -10.49
N GLN A 392 2.29 20.03 -10.39
CA GLN A 392 3.18 21.14 -10.73
C GLN A 392 3.17 21.47 -12.23
N GLU A 393 3.04 20.46 -13.09
CA GLU A 393 3.07 20.66 -14.54
C GLU A 393 1.69 21.06 -15.06
N SER A 394 1.62 22.27 -15.64
CA SER A 394 0.50 22.66 -16.48
C SER A 394 0.60 21.91 -17.80
N ASN A 395 0.17 20.64 -17.81
CA ASN A 395 -0.13 20.00 -19.08
C ASN A 395 -1.19 20.85 -19.75
N SER A 396 -0.87 21.33 -20.95
CA SER A 396 -1.68 22.25 -21.76
C SER A 396 -3.02 21.65 -22.13
N LEU A 397 -3.96 21.61 -21.18
CA LEU A 397 -5.40 21.47 -21.43
C LEU A 397 -5.94 22.80 -21.97
N CYS A 398 -5.33 23.28 -23.06
CA CYS A 398 -5.82 24.43 -23.79
C CYS A 398 -6.83 23.95 -24.83
N SER A 399 -8.05 23.65 -24.38
CA SER A 399 -9.29 23.81 -25.14
C SER A 399 -10.47 23.17 -24.39
N LYS A 400 -11.12 23.94 -23.51
CA LYS A 400 -12.58 24.01 -23.26
C LYS A 400 -12.81 24.67 -21.88
N GLU A 401 -13.39 25.86 -21.93
CA GLU A 401 -14.02 26.63 -20.83
C GLU A 401 -13.23 26.76 -19.50
N SER A 402 -12.78 27.99 -19.21
CA SER A 402 -12.07 28.36 -17.96
C SER A 402 -12.84 28.04 -16.66
N GLU A 403 -14.13 27.69 -16.73
CA GLU A 403 -14.92 27.27 -15.56
C GLU A 403 -14.80 25.77 -15.23
N ALA A 404 -14.41 24.93 -16.19
CA ALA A 404 -14.41 23.47 -16.05
C ALA A 404 -13.07 22.90 -15.57
N TYR A 405 -11.99 23.67 -15.58
CA TYR A 405 -10.64 23.20 -15.24
C TYR A 405 -9.94 24.12 -14.23
N LEU A 406 -9.44 23.53 -13.15
CA LEU A 406 -8.57 24.21 -12.18
C LEU A 406 -7.28 23.42 -11.99
N ASN A 407 -6.13 24.07 -12.19
CA ASN A 407 -4.83 23.51 -11.83
C ASN A 407 -4.27 24.22 -10.60
N LEU A 408 -4.03 23.46 -9.53
CA LEU A 408 -3.37 23.90 -8.32
C LEU A 408 -1.98 23.27 -8.32
N SER A 409 -0.95 24.11 -8.45
CA SER A 409 0.45 23.68 -8.41
C SER A 409 0.85 23.30 -6.98
N ILE A 410 0.34 22.17 -6.51
CA ILE A 410 0.60 21.65 -5.17
C ILE A 410 1.88 20.82 -5.22
N VAL A 411 2.78 21.11 -4.31
CA VAL A 411 4.06 20.39 -4.21
C VAL A 411 4.02 19.46 -3.01
N SER A 412 4.79 18.37 -3.06
CA SER A 412 4.86 17.44 -1.92
C SER A 412 5.29 18.16 -0.64
N SER A 413 4.77 17.71 0.51
CA SER A 413 5.15 18.21 1.84
C SER A 413 6.64 18.15 2.15
N LYS A 414 7.42 17.40 1.36
CA LYS A 414 8.90 17.39 1.42
C LYS A 414 9.52 18.69 0.91
N PHE A 415 8.91 19.36 -0.08
CA PHE A 415 9.41 20.60 -0.71
C PHE A 415 8.79 21.84 -0.07
N ASP A 416 7.49 21.81 0.15
CA ASP A 416 6.79 22.86 0.87
C ASP A 416 5.73 22.24 1.78
N ARG A 417 5.99 22.34 3.08
CA ARG A 417 5.12 21.80 4.15
C ARG A 417 3.76 22.49 4.26
N SER A 418 3.53 23.56 3.50
CA SER A 418 2.31 24.37 3.54
C SER A 418 1.66 24.58 2.16
N SER A 419 2.24 24.04 1.09
CA SER A 419 1.71 24.22 -0.27
C SER A 419 0.29 23.68 -0.42
N LEU A 420 0.01 22.50 0.12
CA LEU A 420 -1.34 21.95 0.14
C LEU A 420 -2.28 22.88 0.93
N LEU A 421 -1.90 23.27 2.14
CA LEU A 421 -2.70 24.15 3.01
C LEU A 421 -3.13 25.44 2.31
N ARG A 422 -2.23 26.11 1.59
CA ARG A 422 -2.52 27.37 0.89
C ARG A 422 -3.50 27.21 -0.28
N ASN A 423 -3.52 26.03 -0.91
CA ASN A 423 -4.35 25.77 -2.09
C ASN A 423 -5.74 25.18 -1.75
N LEU A 424 -5.93 24.65 -0.53
CA LEU A 424 -7.21 24.07 -0.09
C LEU A 424 -8.42 25.02 -0.20
N PRO A 425 -8.34 26.32 0.15
CA PRO A 425 -9.48 27.24 -0.01
C PRO A 425 -9.97 27.33 -1.46
N SER A 426 -9.04 27.48 -2.41
CA SER A 426 -9.35 27.53 -3.84
C SER A 426 -9.96 26.23 -4.34
N ALA A 427 -9.42 25.09 -3.89
CA ALA A 427 -9.93 23.76 -4.22
C ALA A 427 -11.39 23.57 -3.77
N VAL A 428 -11.68 23.90 -2.50
CA VAL A 428 -13.02 23.75 -1.92
C VAL A 428 -14.01 24.71 -2.59
N ASN A 429 -13.62 25.95 -2.88
CA ASN A 429 -14.49 26.91 -3.55
C ASN A 429 -14.84 26.47 -4.99
N PHE A 430 -13.85 25.97 -5.74
CA PHE A 430 -14.08 25.41 -7.06
C PHE A 430 -15.01 24.20 -7.01
N ALA A 431 -14.78 23.27 -6.08
CA ALA A 431 -15.66 22.12 -5.89
C ALA A 431 -17.09 22.56 -5.54
N LYS A 432 -17.26 23.54 -4.64
CA LYS A 432 -18.57 24.05 -4.23
C LYS A 432 -19.37 24.62 -5.41
N ASN A 433 -18.72 25.41 -6.26
CA ASN A 433 -19.39 26.05 -7.40
C ASN A 433 -19.85 25.04 -8.44
N ASN A 434 -19.04 24.02 -8.74
CA ASN A 434 -19.37 23.01 -9.74
C ASN A 434 -20.36 21.96 -9.19
N LEU A 435 -20.19 21.49 -7.96
CA LEU A 435 -21.12 20.54 -7.33
C LEU A 435 -22.52 21.14 -7.14
N LYS A 436 -22.62 22.45 -6.88
CA LYS A 436 -23.91 23.16 -6.83
C LYS A 436 -24.65 23.15 -8.17
N LYS A 437 -23.93 23.09 -9.28
CA LYS A 437 -24.49 22.94 -10.64
C LYS A 437 -24.86 21.48 -10.96
N GLY A 438 -24.63 20.53 -10.03
CA GLY A 438 -24.84 19.09 -10.25
C GLY A 438 -23.76 18.44 -11.11
N GLN A 439 -22.63 19.11 -11.31
CA GLN A 439 -21.54 18.63 -12.17
C GLN A 439 -20.71 17.55 -11.46
N LYS A 440 -20.17 16.64 -12.27
CA LYS A 440 -19.25 15.59 -11.86
C LYS A 440 -17.81 16.10 -11.80
N LEU A 441 -17.20 16.02 -10.62
CA LEU A 441 -15.87 16.55 -10.32
C LEU A 441 -14.83 15.43 -10.23
N LEU A 442 -13.77 15.53 -11.04
CA LEU A 442 -12.57 14.71 -10.93
C LEU A 442 -11.46 15.48 -10.22
N VAL A 443 -10.88 14.91 -9.16
CA VAL A 443 -9.69 15.41 -8.49
C VAL A 443 -8.52 14.50 -8.81
N CYS A 444 -7.47 15.05 -9.45
CA CYS A 444 -6.32 14.26 -9.89
C CYS A 444 -4.99 14.81 -9.39
N CYS A 445 -4.03 13.90 -9.23
CA CYS A 445 -2.61 14.21 -9.07
C CYS A 445 -1.79 13.12 -9.78
N SER A 446 -0.49 13.34 -9.93
CA SER A 446 0.44 12.45 -10.63
C SER A 446 0.33 11.00 -10.21
N SER A 447 0.27 10.73 -8.89
CA SER A 447 0.08 9.36 -8.38
C SER A 447 -1.38 8.95 -8.19
N GLY A 448 -2.31 9.90 -7.99
CA GLY A 448 -3.68 9.61 -7.54
C GLY A 448 -3.79 9.08 -6.09
N GLU A 449 -2.69 9.00 -5.34
CA GLU A 449 -2.66 8.28 -4.05
C GLU A 449 -2.56 9.17 -2.80
N ASP A 450 -2.03 10.39 -2.89
CA ASP A 450 -1.72 11.22 -1.70
C ASP A 450 -2.40 12.58 -1.73
N ILE A 451 -1.99 13.47 -2.64
CA ILE A 451 -2.44 14.87 -2.67
C ILE A 451 -3.91 14.94 -3.08
N SER A 452 -4.30 14.27 -4.16
CA SER A 452 -5.69 14.19 -4.63
C SER A 452 -6.63 13.68 -3.54
N ILE A 453 -6.23 12.62 -2.83
CA ILE A 453 -6.96 12.07 -1.68
C ILE A 453 -7.13 13.12 -0.57
N CYS A 454 -6.09 13.88 -0.25
CA CYS A 454 -6.17 14.93 0.77
C CYS A 454 -7.06 16.10 0.35
N VAL A 455 -7.06 16.47 -0.94
CA VAL A 455 -7.97 17.49 -1.48
C VAL A 455 -9.42 17.00 -1.45
N CYS A 456 -9.69 15.77 -1.88
CA CYS A 456 -11.01 15.14 -1.74
C CYS A 456 -11.47 15.06 -0.28
N LEU A 457 -10.57 14.74 0.64
CA LEU A 457 -10.86 14.73 2.07
C LEU A 457 -11.30 16.10 2.57
N ALA A 458 -10.64 17.18 2.13
CA ALA A 458 -11.05 18.55 2.47
C ALA A 458 -12.42 18.89 1.88
N ILE A 459 -12.64 18.61 0.59
CA ILE A 459 -13.92 18.85 -0.11
C ILE A 459 -15.07 18.12 0.58
N LEU A 460 -14.91 16.83 0.84
CA LEU A 460 -15.92 16.00 1.50
C LEU A 460 -16.17 16.44 2.95
N MET A 461 -15.16 16.89 3.68
CA MET A 461 -15.36 17.41 5.04
C MET A 461 -16.04 18.78 5.05
N SER A 462 -15.81 19.61 4.03
CA SER A 462 -16.31 20.99 3.98
C SER A 462 -17.70 21.13 3.35
N LEU A 463 -18.11 20.23 2.46
CA LEU A 463 -19.30 20.43 1.61
C LEU A 463 -20.37 19.33 1.71
N PHE A 464 -20.12 18.28 2.46
CA PHE A 464 -20.99 17.11 2.55
C PHE A 464 -21.29 16.75 3.99
N ASP A 465 -22.49 16.23 4.23
CA ASP A 465 -22.91 15.71 5.53
C ASP A 465 -22.26 14.35 5.88
N ASP A 466 -22.52 13.83 7.08
CA ASP A 466 -22.01 12.52 7.51
C ASP A 466 -22.49 11.35 6.64
N ARG A 467 -23.64 11.52 5.99
CA ARG A 467 -24.26 10.50 5.14
C ARG A 467 -23.71 10.54 3.72
N GLY A 468 -22.90 11.56 3.38
CA GLY A 468 -22.31 11.73 2.06
C GLY A 468 -23.17 12.52 1.08
N HIS A 469 -24.19 13.25 1.55
CA HIS A 469 -24.98 14.16 0.73
C HIS A 469 -24.36 15.55 0.68
N PHE A 470 -24.39 16.16 -0.49
CA PHE A 470 -23.93 17.54 -0.68
C PHE A 470 -24.89 18.51 0.01
N ASP A 471 -24.37 19.30 0.95
CA ASP A 471 -25.16 20.21 1.78
C ASP A 471 -24.65 21.66 1.78
N GLU A 472 -23.78 21.99 0.82
CA GLU A 472 -23.12 23.29 0.64
C GLU A 472 -22.28 23.74 1.86
N GLY A 473 -22.00 22.84 2.80
CA GLY A 473 -21.21 23.09 4.00
C GLY A 473 -22.01 23.47 5.25
N ARG A 474 -23.34 23.28 5.24
CA ARG A 474 -24.19 23.53 6.43
C ARG A 474 -23.75 22.70 7.64
N SER A 475 -23.53 21.40 7.44
CA SER A 475 -23.06 20.50 8.50
C SER A 475 -21.67 20.88 8.99
N PHE A 476 -20.82 21.45 8.13
CA PHE A 476 -19.48 21.89 8.50
C PHE A 476 -19.53 23.11 9.42
N THR A 477 -20.37 24.11 9.11
CA THR A 477 -20.50 25.33 9.92
C THR A 477 -21.06 25.06 11.33
N GLU A 478 -21.93 24.07 11.47
CA GLU A 478 -22.56 23.72 12.74
C GLU A 478 -21.67 22.87 13.66
N ARG A 479 -20.52 22.37 13.15
CA ARG A 479 -19.73 21.34 13.84
C ARG A 479 -18.28 21.72 14.08
N ARG A 480 -17.75 21.19 15.17
CA ARG A 480 -16.30 21.21 15.43
C ARG A 480 -15.67 19.97 14.83
N VAL A 481 -14.77 20.19 13.88
CA VAL A 481 -14.03 19.11 13.21
C VAL A 481 -13.14 18.37 14.20
N THR A 482 -13.42 17.10 14.42
CA THR A 482 -12.59 16.24 15.26
C THR A 482 -11.62 15.40 14.43
N LYS A 483 -10.52 14.94 15.07
CA LYS A 483 -9.60 13.97 14.44
C LYS A 483 -10.31 12.65 14.11
N LEU A 484 -11.37 12.30 14.83
CA LEU A 484 -12.15 11.09 14.59
C LEU A 484 -12.98 11.22 13.31
N GLU A 485 -13.67 12.34 13.10
CA GLU A 485 -14.42 12.61 11.87
C GLU A 485 -13.52 12.61 10.63
N LEU A 486 -12.36 13.29 10.71
CA LEU A 486 -11.40 13.29 9.61
C LEU A 486 -10.96 11.86 9.25
N ARG A 487 -10.75 11.01 10.26
CA ARG A 487 -10.42 9.59 10.05
C ARG A 487 -11.57 8.82 9.42
N ARG A 488 -12.81 9.01 9.89
CA ARG A 488 -14.00 8.38 9.32
C ARG A 488 -14.16 8.71 7.84
N ARG A 489 -14.01 9.99 7.49
CA ARG A 489 -14.11 10.43 6.10
C ARG A 489 -12.98 9.89 5.24
N LEU A 490 -11.76 9.77 5.80
CA LEU A 490 -10.66 9.11 5.10
C LEU A 490 -10.93 7.62 4.87
N VAL A 491 -11.47 6.91 5.87
CA VAL A 491 -11.85 5.49 5.73
C VAL A 491 -12.88 5.31 4.62
N PHE A 492 -13.87 6.21 4.54
CA PHE A 492 -14.83 6.24 3.44
C PHE A 492 -14.15 6.40 2.07
N ILE A 493 -13.20 7.33 1.92
CA ILE A 493 -12.46 7.47 0.64
C ILE A 493 -11.69 6.18 0.31
N CYS A 494 -10.99 5.60 1.29
CA CYS A 494 -10.20 4.38 1.11
C CYS A 494 -11.05 3.14 0.80
N GLN A 495 -12.36 3.16 1.06
CA GLN A 495 -13.28 2.10 0.66
C GLN A 495 -13.40 2.02 -0.87
N PHE A 496 -13.40 3.16 -1.55
CA PHE A 496 -13.50 3.25 -3.01
C PHE A 496 -12.12 3.30 -3.67
N ALA A 497 -11.26 4.19 -3.20
CA ALA A 497 -9.89 4.35 -3.69
C ALA A 497 -8.92 3.46 -2.89
N VAL A 498 -8.85 2.17 -3.26
CA VAL A 498 -8.00 1.17 -2.59
C VAL A 498 -6.49 1.51 -2.59
N ASN A 499 -6.05 2.32 -3.55
CA ASN A 499 -4.66 2.78 -3.65
C ASN A 499 -4.39 4.05 -2.82
N ALA A 500 -5.38 4.60 -2.11
CA ALA A 500 -5.23 5.80 -1.30
C ALA A 500 -4.19 5.63 -0.17
N ARG A 501 -3.16 6.48 -0.21
CA ARG A 501 -2.00 6.48 0.69
C ARG A 501 -1.61 7.90 1.11
N PRO A 502 -2.53 8.68 1.72
CA PRO A 502 -2.20 10.04 2.09
C PRO A 502 -1.13 10.10 3.17
N SER A 503 -0.18 11.00 3.01
CA SER A 503 0.92 11.18 3.95
C SER A 503 0.40 11.79 5.26
N ARG A 504 0.98 11.39 6.40
CA ARG A 504 0.60 11.96 7.71
C ARG A 504 0.75 13.49 7.75
N GLY A 505 1.73 14.02 7.01
CA GLY A 505 1.95 15.45 6.88
C GLY A 505 0.80 16.15 6.15
N ASN A 506 0.34 15.59 5.02
CA ASN A 506 -0.77 16.15 4.24
C ASN A 506 -2.10 16.05 4.99
N VAL A 507 -2.40 14.91 5.62
CA VAL A 507 -3.61 14.77 6.47
C VAL A 507 -3.61 15.78 7.61
N LYS A 508 -2.45 16.06 8.22
CA LYS A 508 -2.32 17.10 9.26
C LYS A 508 -2.59 18.50 8.71
N GLN A 509 -2.15 18.81 7.48
CA GLN A 509 -2.46 20.09 6.84
C GLN A 509 -3.97 20.23 6.59
N VAL A 510 -4.64 19.18 6.10
CA VAL A 510 -6.09 19.19 5.92
C VAL A 510 -6.81 19.42 7.26
N PHE A 511 -6.40 18.72 8.33
CA PHE A 511 -6.95 18.95 9.66
C PHE A 511 -6.78 20.39 10.14
N ASN A 512 -5.59 20.97 9.92
CA ASN A 512 -5.30 22.35 10.30
C ASN A 512 -6.15 23.36 9.51
N TYR A 513 -6.37 23.14 8.21
CA TYR A 513 -7.26 23.96 7.39
C TYR A 513 -8.69 23.93 7.92
N LEU A 514 -9.23 22.72 8.12
CA LEU A 514 -10.61 22.51 8.59
C LEU A 514 -10.82 23.04 10.02
N SER A 515 -9.79 22.98 10.87
CA SER A 515 -9.86 23.49 12.25
C SER A 515 -9.63 25.00 12.34
N GLY A 516 -8.82 25.56 11.43
CA GLY A 516 -8.48 26.99 11.40
C GLY A 516 -9.57 27.88 10.83
N GLY A 517 -10.40 27.38 9.91
CA GLY A 517 -11.53 28.12 9.34
C GLY A 517 -12.65 28.47 10.32
N ASN A 518 -12.69 27.83 11.50
CA ASN A 518 -13.69 28.10 12.56
C ASN A 518 -13.29 29.24 13.53
N VAL A 519 -12.13 29.87 13.33
CA VAL A 519 -11.63 30.93 14.24
C VAL A 519 -12.06 32.34 13.80
N GLU A 520 -12.52 32.55 12.56
CA GLU A 520 -12.89 33.89 12.07
C GLU A 520 -14.35 34.31 12.34
N THR A 521 -15.14 33.51 13.07
CA THR A 521 -16.55 33.85 13.40
C THR A 521 -16.88 33.85 14.89
N ALA A 522 -15.86 33.96 15.76
CA ALA A 522 -16.09 34.22 17.17
C ALA A 522 -15.20 35.39 17.62
N SER A 523 -15.87 36.54 17.80
CA SER A 523 -15.43 37.85 18.33
C SER A 523 -14.51 38.71 17.46
#